data_AF-A0A7V1M2J4-F1
#
_entry.id   AF-A0A7V1M2J4-F1
#
_cell.length_a   1.000
_cell.length_b   1.000
_cell.length_c   1.000
_cell.angle_alpha   90.00
_cell.angle_beta   90.00
_cell.angle_gamma   90.00
#
_symmetry.space_group_name_H-M   'P 1'
#
loop_
_entity.id
_entity.type
_entity.pdbx_description
1 polymer ?
#
loop_
_entity_poly.entity_id
_entity_poly.type
_entity_poly.pdbx_seq_one_letter_code
_entity_poly.pdbx_strand_id
1 'polypeptide(L)'
;MVRAALVGLVRGVCLCSAVAGSAMAGPEPRPIPVTVPEVRTLSVTSLGNVSDTMPGGFVGRDECQLVSTHTDELFTGGTYIAQAGFVEGEIMAAQYTIPASNFPIRIDLLEAVFGTVGTSVATTTEWSVLVWDGPPDTGILVASYSSDGVILPHIEIPPGPAQAVDLGFSIDPGDPNQIFINNDSGTNTFTIGFRIDKHNAQSGNGCTTPPSQNLNAFPFTDATGVASQTGNWINAFDCGPFGCPAGWSTFQSFPALCTPSGDWMLRATWTSFTCDTITGACCDGMATCFDLTAAECATLGGTYMGDGTNCTTTQCPIPEGACCLSNGNCLSLTQADCDILAGTWQGANSQCNGSLCPIGAACLPDGTCVEGVTELEANALGGTFLGVGTTCQGANCPQPTGACCITTTLNCLILSEDDCNLIPDAVWLGAGTICDGDGDGLPDGTCMQPPVCLPDVNADGNLTPADFTAWISAYNAQDPAADQNQDGLINGSDFTAWIANYNAGC
;
A
#
# COMPACT_ATOMS: atom_id res chain seq x y z
N MET A 1 -36.29 -74.58 49.04
CA MET A 1 -37.57 -74.51 48.32
C MET A 1 -37.75 -73.10 47.79
N VAL A 2 -38.35 -72.98 46.60
CA VAL A 2 -38.60 -71.78 45.79
C VAL A 2 -37.42 -71.28 44.93
N ARG A 3 -37.36 -71.80 43.69
CA ARG A 3 -37.02 -71.04 42.48
C ARG A 3 -37.86 -71.62 41.33
N ALA A 4 -38.71 -70.81 40.71
CA ALA A 4 -39.39 -71.15 39.47
C ALA A 4 -38.97 -70.11 38.42
N ALA A 5 -38.24 -70.57 37.40
CA ALA A 5 -37.99 -69.83 36.17
C ALA A 5 -38.83 -70.50 35.08
N LEU A 6 -39.66 -69.71 34.39
CA LEU A 6 -40.48 -70.15 33.26
C LEU A 6 -39.60 -70.29 32.00
N VAL A 7 -39.73 -71.44 31.35
CA VAL A 7 -39.29 -71.71 29.98
C VAL A 7 -40.53 -71.70 29.08
N GLY A 8 -40.44 -71.12 27.89
CA GLY A 8 -41.52 -71.19 26.90
C GLY A 8 -41.13 -70.65 25.52
N LEU A 9 -40.57 -71.54 24.69
CA LEU A 9 -40.39 -71.39 23.24
C LEU A 9 -41.73 -71.24 22.51
N VAL A 10 -41.87 -70.33 21.55
CA VAL A 10 -42.78 -70.50 20.40
C VAL A 10 -42.18 -69.93 19.12
N ARG A 11 -42.09 -70.78 18.09
CA ARG A 11 -41.76 -70.46 16.70
C ARG A 11 -43.02 -69.99 15.95
N GLY A 12 -42.90 -68.85 15.27
CA GLY A 12 -43.29 -68.62 13.87
C GLY A 12 -44.76 -68.68 13.45
N VAL A 13 -45.35 -67.50 13.21
CA VAL A 13 -46.31 -67.25 12.12
C VAL A 13 -45.94 -65.93 11.45
N CYS A 14 -45.79 -65.99 10.13
CA CYS A 14 -45.50 -64.87 9.23
C CYS A 14 -46.77 -64.01 9.07
N LEU A 15 -46.69 -62.71 9.39
CA LEU A 15 -47.66 -61.71 8.92
C LEU A 15 -46.93 -60.70 8.03
N CYS A 16 -47.22 -60.77 6.73
CA CYS A 16 -46.98 -59.66 5.80
C CYS A 16 -47.77 -58.45 6.28
N SER A 17 -47.09 -57.50 6.91
CA SER A 17 -47.63 -56.14 7.08
C SER A 17 -47.31 -55.37 5.82
N ALA A 18 -48.34 -55.03 5.06
CA ALA A 18 -48.24 -54.06 3.97
C ALA A 18 -47.63 -52.79 4.53
N VAL A 19 -46.46 -52.40 4.01
CA VAL A 19 -45.90 -51.07 4.23
C VAL A 19 -46.83 -50.12 3.51
N ALA A 20 -47.77 -49.51 4.23
CA ALA A 20 -48.46 -48.33 3.76
C ALA A 20 -47.36 -47.31 3.44
N GLY A 21 -47.23 -46.96 2.15
CA GLY A 21 -46.34 -45.91 1.72
C GLY A 21 -46.63 -44.67 2.55
N SER A 22 -45.63 -44.20 3.29
CA SER A 22 -45.64 -42.89 3.91
C SER A 22 -45.87 -41.88 2.79
N ALA A 23 -47.08 -41.34 2.72
CA ALA A 23 -47.33 -40.09 2.02
C ALA A 23 -46.38 -39.07 2.64
N MET A 24 -45.37 -38.64 1.88
CA MET A 24 -44.42 -37.64 2.33
C MET A 24 -45.20 -36.37 2.66
N ALA A 25 -45.15 -35.98 3.93
CA ALA A 25 -45.59 -34.66 4.40
C ALA A 25 -44.68 -33.57 3.82
N GLY A 26 -45.10 -32.31 3.94
CA GLY A 26 -44.74 -31.18 3.07
C GLY A 26 -43.28 -30.72 2.97
N PRO A 27 -42.98 -29.44 2.67
CA PRO A 27 -41.66 -29.00 2.24
C PRO A 27 -40.75 -28.93 3.47
N GLU A 28 -40.22 -30.08 3.86
CA GLU A 28 -38.99 -30.14 4.63
C GLU A 28 -37.91 -29.47 3.77
N PRO A 29 -37.03 -28.64 4.35
CA PRO A 29 -35.83 -28.19 3.68
C PRO A 29 -35.16 -29.42 3.11
N ARG A 30 -34.93 -29.41 1.80
CA ARG A 30 -34.10 -30.41 1.14
C ARG A 30 -32.76 -29.76 0.83
N PRO A 31 -31.88 -29.61 1.84
CA PRO A 31 -30.54 -29.14 1.60
C PRO A 31 -29.83 -30.18 0.74
N ILE A 32 -29.44 -29.79 -0.47
CA ILE A 32 -28.68 -30.65 -1.38
C ILE A 32 -27.31 -30.00 -1.57
N PRO A 33 -26.24 -30.61 -1.02
CA PRO A 33 -24.89 -30.16 -1.30
C PRO A 33 -24.60 -30.27 -2.80
N VAL A 34 -24.10 -29.19 -3.38
CA VAL A 34 -23.73 -29.10 -4.79
C VAL A 34 -22.35 -28.49 -4.90
N THR A 35 -21.54 -29.04 -5.80
CA THR A 35 -20.27 -28.43 -6.18
C THR A 35 -20.42 -27.84 -7.56
N VAL A 36 -20.20 -26.54 -7.67
CA VAL A 36 -20.27 -25.81 -8.94
C VAL A 36 -18.87 -25.27 -9.27
N PRO A 37 -18.39 -25.49 -10.51
CA PRO A 37 -17.03 -25.08 -10.89
C PRO A 37 -16.88 -23.56 -11.01
N GLU A 38 -17.97 -22.88 -11.35
CA GLU A 38 -18.05 -21.43 -11.48
C GLU A 38 -19.48 -20.96 -11.14
N VAL A 39 -19.60 -19.71 -10.73
CA VAL A 39 -20.87 -19.01 -10.59
C VAL A 39 -20.93 -17.95 -11.69
N ARG A 40 -21.93 -18.03 -12.55
CA ARG A 40 -22.08 -17.08 -13.67
C ARG A 40 -22.81 -15.83 -13.17
N THR A 41 -22.34 -14.64 -13.49
CA THR A 41 -23.02 -13.41 -13.07
C THR A 41 -24.15 -13.05 -14.04
N LEU A 42 -25.34 -12.79 -13.49
CA LEU A 42 -26.47 -12.15 -14.18
C LEU A 42 -26.59 -10.73 -13.63
N SER A 43 -26.00 -9.76 -14.33
CA SER A 43 -26.07 -8.34 -13.95
C SER A 43 -27.29 -7.67 -14.55
N VAL A 44 -28.14 -7.11 -13.70
CA VAL A 44 -29.35 -6.38 -14.10
C VAL A 44 -29.34 -4.99 -13.47
N THR A 45 -29.97 -4.02 -14.11
CA THR A 45 -30.20 -2.68 -13.54
C THR A 45 -31.69 -2.40 -13.40
N SER A 46 -32.06 -1.47 -12.52
CA SER A 46 -33.43 -0.94 -12.41
C SER A 46 -34.02 -0.41 -13.74
N LEU A 47 -33.16 -0.10 -14.73
CA LEU A 47 -33.54 0.38 -16.07
C LEU A 47 -33.39 -0.69 -17.18
N GLY A 48 -32.90 -1.90 -16.86
CA GLY A 48 -32.70 -2.99 -17.81
C GLY A 48 -31.30 -3.61 -17.81
N ASN A 49 -31.01 -4.48 -18.79
CA ASN A 49 -29.71 -5.17 -18.88
C ASN A 49 -28.54 -4.21 -19.16
N VAL A 50 -27.47 -4.35 -18.38
CA VAL A 50 -26.15 -3.81 -18.71
C VAL A 50 -25.55 -4.67 -19.82
N SER A 51 -25.32 -4.09 -20.99
CA SER A 51 -24.50 -4.72 -22.03
C SER A 51 -23.13 -5.06 -21.44
N ASP A 52 -22.71 -6.30 -21.62
CA ASP A 52 -21.55 -7.04 -21.10
C ASP A 52 -20.15 -6.45 -21.44
N THR A 53 -20.02 -5.13 -21.54
CA THR A 53 -18.76 -4.46 -21.89
C THR A 53 -18.48 -3.29 -20.94
N MET A 54 -18.23 -3.61 -19.67
CA MET A 54 -17.29 -2.81 -18.88
C MET A 54 -16.05 -3.69 -18.62
N PRO A 55 -14.92 -3.43 -19.31
CA PRO A 55 -13.68 -4.12 -19.02
C PRO A 55 -13.17 -3.67 -17.66
N GLY A 56 -13.42 -4.47 -16.61
CA GLY A 56 -12.89 -4.20 -15.27
C GLY A 56 -13.69 -4.74 -14.09
N GLY A 57 -14.85 -5.39 -14.29
CA GLY A 57 -15.78 -5.56 -13.18
C GLY A 57 -16.25 -4.21 -12.65
N PHE A 58 -17.13 -4.20 -11.65
CA PHE A 58 -17.50 -2.95 -10.99
C PHE A 58 -16.32 -2.47 -10.14
N VAL A 59 -15.35 -1.81 -10.76
CA VAL A 59 -14.31 -1.03 -10.06
C VAL A 59 -15.03 0.07 -9.27
N GLY A 60 -14.76 0.11 -7.97
CA GLY A 60 -15.43 0.96 -6.99
C GLY A 60 -15.65 2.37 -7.51
N ARG A 61 -16.90 2.82 -7.42
CA ARG A 61 -17.23 4.24 -7.59
C ARG A 61 -16.49 4.99 -6.47
N ASP A 62 -15.99 6.21 -6.73
CA ASP A 62 -15.23 7.07 -5.79
C ASP A 62 -16.04 7.55 -4.56
N GLU A 63 -16.95 6.72 -4.08
CA GLU A 63 -17.90 6.94 -2.99
C GLU A 63 -17.67 5.81 -1.97
N CYS A 64 -17.87 6.06 -0.67
CA CYS A 64 -17.63 5.07 0.40
C CYS A 64 -18.57 3.85 0.31
N GLN A 65 -18.30 2.95 -0.64
CA GLN A 65 -19.05 1.72 -0.83
C GLN A 65 -18.61 0.69 0.20
N LEU A 66 -19.55 0.27 1.04
CA LEU A 66 -19.38 -0.78 2.02
C LEU A 66 -20.18 -2.00 1.60
N VAL A 67 -19.68 -3.17 1.98
CA VAL A 67 -20.30 -4.46 1.65
C VAL A 67 -20.79 -5.11 2.93
N SER A 68 -22.00 -5.67 2.89
CA SER A 68 -22.58 -6.45 3.98
C SER A 68 -23.05 -7.81 3.46
N THR A 69 -22.60 -8.87 4.13
CA THR A 69 -22.92 -10.28 3.86
C THR A 69 -22.79 -11.05 5.17
N HIS A 70 -23.60 -12.11 5.34
CA HIS A 70 -23.43 -13.04 6.46
C HIS A 70 -22.55 -14.25 6.11
N THR A 71 -22.41 -14.56 4.83
CA THR A 71 -21.59 -15.69 4.36
C THR A 71 -20.10 -15.32 4.25
N ASP A 72 -19.24 -16.30 4.52
CA ASP A 72 -17.79 -16.26 4.32
C ASP A 72 -17.33 -16.84 2.97
N GLU A 73 -18.25 -17.40 2.18
CA GLU A 73 -17.95 -17.95 0.86
C GLU A 73 -17.85 -16.89 -0.24
N LEU A 74 -16.98 -17.17 -1.21
CA LEU A 74 -16.82 -16.33 -2.39
C LEU A 74 -17.88 -16.67 -3.44
N PHE A 75 -18.40 -15.65 -4.11
CA PHE A 75 -19.44 -15.74 -5.15
C PHE A 75 -18.85 -16.20 -6.51
N THR A 76 -17.84 -17.07 -6.50
CA THR A 76 -17.02 -17.40 -7.69
C THR A 76 -17.05 -18.88 -8.08
N GLY A 77 -17.55 -19.75 -7.20
CA GLY A 77 -17.51 -21.21 -7.37
C GLY A 77 -17.08 -21.88 -6.07
N GLY A 78 -17.57 -23.10 -5.83
CA GLY A 78 -17.42 -23.72 -4.53
C GLY A 78 -18.41 -24.83 -4.26
N THR A 79 -18.57 -25.17 -2.99
CA THR A 79 -19.57 -26.12 -2.52
C THR A 79 -20.66 -25.35 -1.81
N TYR A 80 -21.86 -25.34 -2.37
CA TYR A 80 -23.02 -24.67 -1.79
C TYR A 80 -24.06 -25.70 -1.37
N ILE A 81 -25.06 -25.25 -0.61
CA ILE A 81 -26.22 -26.06 -0.28
C ILE A 81 -27.45 -25.46 -0.96
N ALA A 82 -27.96 -26.17 -1.97
CA ALA A 82 -29.19 -25.80 -2.65
C ALA A 82 -30.39 -26.07 -1.73
N GLN A 83 -31.20 -25.05 -1.46
CA GLN A 83 -32.40 -25.17 -0.62
C GLN A 83 -33.58 -25.68 -1.47
N ALA A 84 -33.54 -26.95 -1.85
CA ALA A 84 -34.43 -27.55 -2.84
C ALA A 84 -35.88 -27.82 -2.36
N GLY A 85 -36.22 -27.31 -1.17
CA GLY A 85 -37.57 -27.27 -0.62
C GLY A 85 -38.22 -25.90 -0.72
N PHE A 86 -37.50 -24.87 -1.17
CA PHE A 86 -37.97 -23.49 -1.22
C PHE A 86 -39.06 -23.33 -2.29
N VAL A 87 -40.26 -22.89 -1.90
CA VAL A 87 -41.45 -22.84 -2.76
C VAL A 87 -41.73 -21.44 -3.30
N GLU A 88 -42.62 -21.35 -4.29
CA GLU A 88 -43.13 -20.07 -4.81
C GLU A 88 -43.77 -19.24 -3.69
N GLY A 89 -43.42 -17.95 -3.62
CA GLY A 89 -43.88 -16.99 -2.63
C GLY A 89 -42.97 -16.86 -1.41
N GLU A 90 -42.02 -17.77 -1.19
CA GLU A 90 -41.06 -17.67 -0.09
C GLU A 90 -39.98 -16.62 -0.37
N ILE A 91 -39.49 -15.99 0.70
CA ILE A 91 -38.45 -14.95 0.62
C ILE A 91 -37.26 -15.37 1.46
N MET A 92 -36.06 -15.40 0.86
CA MET A 92 -34.81 -15.43 1.60
C MET A 92 -34.40 -13.99 1.88
N ALA A 93 -33.97 -13.69 3.10
CA ALA A 93 -33.58 -12.33 3.45
C ALA A 93 -32.40 -12.29 4.42
N ALA A 94 -31.63 -11.22 4.33
CA ALA A 94 -30.51 -10.94 5.21
C ALA A 94 -30.65 -9.52 5.78
N GLN A 95 -30.71 -9.43 7.10
CA GLN A 95 -30.75 -8.19 7.85
C GLN A 95 -29.34 -7.82 8.31
N TYR A 96 -28.96 -6.55 8.11
CA TYR A 96 -27.67 -6.00 8.50
C TYR A 96 -27.88 -4.87 9.50
N THR A 97 -27.11 -4.90 10.59
CA THR A 97 -27.04 -3.80 11.56
C THR A 97 -25.84 -2.93 11.22
N ILE A 98 -26.05 -1.63 11.07
CA ILE A 98 -24.98 -0.67 10.79
C ILE A 98 -25.03 0.48 11.80
N PRO A 99 -23.91 1.20 12.03
CA PRO A 99 -23.90 2.32 12.95
C PRO A 99 -24.94 3.39 12.56
N ALA A 100 -25.65 3.94 13.55
CA ALA A 100 -26.66 4.97 13.32
C ALA A 100 -26.10 6.21 12.59
N SER A 101 -24.80 6.50 12.77
CA SER A 101 -24.08 7.58 12.10
C SER A 101 -24.00 7.41 10.59
N ASN A 102 -24.16 6.20 10.06
CA ASN A 102 -24.01 5.92 8.63
C ASN A 102 -25.28 6.23 7.84
N PHE A 103 -26.41 6.43 8.50
CA PHE A 103 -27.67 6.77 7.82
C PHE A 103 -27.75 8.28 7.52
N PRO A 104 -28.31 8.68 6.37
CA PRO A 104 -28.94 7.81 5.38
C PRO A 104 -27.93 7.06 4.49
N ILE A 105 -28.33 5.90 3.99
CA ILE A 105 -27.53 5.10 3.03
C ILE A 105 -28.26 4.97 1.68
N ARG A 106 -27.49 4.84 0.61
CA ARG A 106 -27.93 4.43 -0.73
C ARG A 106 -27.60 2.95 -0.94
N ILE A 107 -28.51 2.17 -1.50
CA ILE A 107 -28.19 0.83 -1.98
C ILE A 107 -27.64 0.94 -3.41
N ASP A 108 -26.50 0.30 -3.67
CA ASP A 108 -25.82 0.34 -4.97
C ASP A 108 -25.96 -0.98 -5.75
N LEU A 109 -25.80 -2.11 -5.05
CA LEU A 109 -25.84 -3.45 -5.63
C LEU A 109 -26.39 -4.45 -4.61
N LEU A 110 -27.28 -5.32 -5.06
CA LEU A 110 -27.87 -6.42 -4.31
C LEU A 110 -27.59 -7.73 -5.04
N GLU A 111 -27.05 -8.71 -4.34
CA GLU A 111 -26.60 -9.97 -4.94
C GLU A 111 -27.24 -11.17 -4.25
N ALA A 112 -27.55 -12.19 -5.04
CA ALA A 112 -28.17 -13.43 -4.59
C ALA A 112 -27.74 -14.61 -5.48
N VAL A 113 -27.26 -15.70 -4.87
CA VAL A 113 -26.90 -16.90 -5.62
C VAL A 113 -28.07 -17.88 -5.70
N PHE A 114 -28.42 -18.23 -6.94
CA PHE A 114 -29.37 -19.29 -7.27
C PHE A 114 -28.67 -20.37 -8.08
N GLY A 115 -29.10 -21.61 -7.97
CA GLY A 115 -28.53 -22.66 -8.80
C GLY A 115 -29.35 -23.92 -8.87
N THR A 116 -28.87 -24.83 -9.71
CA THR A 116 -29.50 -26.12 -9.97
C THR A 116 -28.67 -27.23 -9.33
N VAL A 117 -29.34 -28.33 -8.97
CA VAL A 117 -28.67 -29.56 -8.50
C VAL A 117 -28.33 -30.52 -9.65
N GLY A 118 -28.40 -30.02 -10.89
CA GLY A 118 -28.37 -30.79 -12.12
C GLY A 118 -29.77 -31.00 -12.70
N THR A 119 -30.00 -30.50 -13.91
CA THR A 119 -31.32 -30.45 -14.54
C THR A 119 -31.32 -31.10 -15.92
N SER A 120 -32.45 -31.71 -16.26
CA SER A 120 -32.67 -32.31 -17.59
C SER A 120 -33.23 -31.32 -18.61
N VAL A 121 -33.68 -30.15 -18.14
CA VAL A 121 -34.27 -29.07 -18.95
C VAL A 121 -33.66 -27.72 -18.55
N ALA A 122 -33.78 -26.73 -19.42
CA ALA A 122 -33.52 -25.36 -19.03
C ALA A 122 -34.53 -24.95 -17.96
N THR A 123 -34.08 -24.22 -16.95
CA THR A 123 -34.92 -23.73 -15.85
C THR A 123 -35.06 -22.23 -15.97
N THR A 124 -36.30 -21.72 -15.91
CA THR A 124 -36.62 -20.29 -15.81
C THR A 124 -37.21 -20.00 -14.43
N THR A 125 -36.61 -19.08 -13.69
CA THR A 125 -37.11 -18.66 -12.36
C THR A 125 -37.49 -17.19 -12.40
N GLU A 126 -38.76 -16.89 -12.13
CA GLU A 126 -39.25 -15.52 -11.95
C GLU A 126 -38.99 -15.11 -10.50
N TRP A 127 -38.34 -13.97 -10.30
CA TRP A 127 -37.83 -13.53 -9.00
C TRP A 127 -38.20 -12.07 -8.72
N SER A 128 -38.27 -11.72 -7.43
CA SER A 128 -38.37 -10.34 -6.96
C SER A 128 -37.26 -10.02 -5.98
N VAL A 129 -36.71 -8.82 -6.05
CA VAL A 129 -35.84 -8.23 -5.02
C VAL A 129 -36.64 -7.24 -4.18
N LEU A 130 -36.39 -7.24 -2.88
CA LEU A 130 -37.09 -6.43 -1.89
C LEU A 130 -36.08 -5.84 -0.90
N VAL A 131 -36.31 -4.59 -0.49
CA VAL A 131 -35.44 -3.86 0.44
C VAL A 131 -36.28 -3.20 1.53
N TRP A 132 -35.88 -3.37 2.79
CA TRP A 132 -36.53 -2.77 3.94
C TRP A 132 -35.60 -1.84 4.72
N ASP A 133 -36.16 -0.74 5.21
CA ASP A 133 -35.64 0.03 6.34
C ASP A 133 -36.11 -0.68 7.62
N GLY A 134 -35.18 -1.29 8.35
CA GLY A 134 -35.48 -2.10 9.52
C GLY A 134 -35.56 -3.61 9.24
N PRO A 135 -36.07 -4.37 10.23
CA PRO A 135 -36.39 -5.80 10.07
C PRO A 135 -37.49 -6.02 9.01
N PRO A 136 -37.53 -7.18 8.34
CA PRO A 136 -38.51 -7.41 7.26
C PRO A 136 -39.95 -7.66 7.74
N ASP A 137 -40.14 -7.99 9.02
CA ASP A 137 -41.44 -8.30 9.63
C ASP A 137 -42.17 -7.05 10.18
N THR A 138 -41.41 -6.08 10.66
CA THR A 138 -41.89 -4.90 11.40
C THR A 138 -41.40 -3.58 10.82
N GLY A 139 -40.38 -3.60 9.96
CA GLY A 139 -39.84 -2.45 9.28
C GLY A 139 -40.65 -2.01 8.06
N ILE A 140 -40.07 -1.09 7.29
CA ILE A 140 -40.74 -0.41 6.18
C ILE A 140 -40.17 -0.97 4.88
N LEU A 141 -41.01 -1.52 4.01
CA LEU A 141 -40.60 -1.90 2.66
C LEU A 141 -40.34 -0.62 1.84
N VAL A 142 -39.08 -0.40 1.48
CA VAL A 142 -38.62 0.79 0.75
C VAL A 142 -38.68 0.57 -0.77
N ALA A 143 -38.31 -0.63 -1.23
CA ALA A 143 -38.25 -0.93 -2.64
C ALA A 143 -38.63 -2.39 -2.93
N SER A 144 -39.24 -2.61 -4.10
CA SER A 144 -39.50 -3.95 -4.62
C SER A 144 -39.51 -3.91 -6.15
N TYR A 145 -38.75 -4.82 -6.76
CA TYR A 145 -38.67 -4.99 -8.21
C TYR A 145 -38.84 -6.47 -8.55
N SER A 146 -39.56 -6.76 -9.63
CA SER A 146 -39.88 -8.13 -10.07
C SER A 146 -39.40 -8.34 -11.49
N SER A 147 -38.84 -9.52 -11.76
CA SER A 147 -38.48 -9.93 -13.12
C SER A 147 -39.74 -10.03 -13.99
N ASP A 148 -39.69 -9.42 -15.18
CA ASP A 148 -40.79 -9.38 -16.15
C ASP A 148 -40.39 -10.00 -17.50
N GLY A 149 -39.13 -10.45 -17.63
CA GLY A 149 -38.58 -11.02 -18.85
C GLY A 149 -38.31 -10.00 -19.95
N VAL A 150 -38.51 -8.70 -19.68
CA VAL A 150 -38.35 -7.61 -20.65
C VAL A 150 -37.29 -6.63 -20.17
N ILE A 151 -37.52 -5.98 -19.02
CA ILE A 151 -36.58 -5.07 -18.38
C ILE A 151 -35.68 -5.87 -17.46
N LEU A 152 -36.30 -6.65 -16.57
CA LEU A 152 -35.60 -7.50 -15.62
C LEU A 152 -35.72 -8.95 -16.10
N PRO A 153 -34.64 -9.55 -16.63
CA PRO A 153 -34.68 -10.92 -17.11
C PRO A 153 -34.95 -11.91 -15.96
N HIS A 154 -35.60 -13.02 -16.30
CA HIS A 154 -35.70 -14.16 -15.41
C HIS A 154 -34.33 -14.85 -15.26
N ILE A 155 -34.15 -15.62 -14.19
CA ILE A 155 -32.96 -16.46 -14.05
C ILE A 155 -33.12 -17.68 -14.96
N GLU A 156 -32.30 -17.76 -16.00
CA GLU A 156 -32.28 -18.88 -16.94
C GLU A 156 -31.00 -19.71 -16.78
N ILE A 157 -31.14 -20.98 -16.38
CA ILE A 157 -30.02 -21.92 -16.26
C ILE A 157 -30.22 -23.07 -17.25
N PRO A 158 -29.27 -23.34 -18.16
CA PRO A 158 -29.41 -24.39 -19.17
C PRO A 158 -29.34 -25.79 -18.53
N PRO A 159 -29.85 -26.82 -19.23
CA PRO A 159 -29.75 -28.20 -18.75
C PRO A 159 -28.30 -28.64 -18.63
N GLY A 160 -27.99 -29.41 -17.60
CA GLY A 160 -26.62 -29.85 -17.35
C GLY A 160 -26.38 -30.32 -15.92
N PRO A 161 -25.11 -30.51 -15.53
CA PRO A 161 -24.74 -30.70 -14.14
C PRO A 161 -25.09 -29.47 -13.29
N ALA A 162 -24.85 -29.56 -11.97
CA ALA A 162 -25.07 -28.45 -11.06
C ALA A 162 -24.37 -27.18 -11.56
N GLN A 163 -25.12 -26.08 -11.57
CA GLN A 163 -24.72 -24.77 -12.07
C GLN A 163 -25.30 -23.70 -11.17
N ALA A 164 -24.59 -22.58 -11.04
CA ALA A 164 -25.03 -21.44 -10.25
C ALA A 164 -25.00 -20.15 -11.07
N VAL A 165 -25.87 -19.22 -10.68
CA VAL A 165 -25.96 -17.85 -11.17
C VAL A 165 -25.97 -16.92 -9.96
N ASP A 166 -25.09 -15.93 -9.99
CA ASP A 166 -25.11 -14.79 -9.08
C ASP A 166 -25.93 -13.67 -9.73
N LEU A 167 -27.13 -13.45 -9.20
CA LEU A 167 -28.00 -12.38 -9.65
C LEU A 167 -27.57 -11.07 -8.98
N GLY A 168 -26.94 -10.18 -9.74
CA GLY A 168 -26.55 -8.84 -9.30
C GLY A 168 -27.56 -7.79 -9.77
N PHE A 169 -28.44 -7.33 -8.88
CA PHE A 169 -29.34 -6.20 -9.10
C PHE A 169 -28.68 -4.89 -8.69
N SER A 170 -28.28 -4.10 -9.69
CA SER A 170 -27.63 -2.81 -9.50
C SER A 170 -28.59 -1.64 -9.72
N ILE A 171 -28.34 -0.54 -9.03
CA ILE A 171 -29.06 0.72 -9.25
C ILE A 171 -28.09 1.67 -9.93
N ASP A 172 -28.43 2.12 -11.14
CA ASP A 172 -27.61 3.08 -11.89
C ASP A 172 -27.63 4.44 -11.17
N PRO A 173 -26.50 5.09 -10.85
CA PRO A 173 -26.51 6.43 -10.25
C PRO A 173 -27.19 7.51 -11.10
N GLY A 174 -27.33 7.30 -12.40
CA GLY A 174 -28.15 8.15 -13.28
C GLY A 174 -29.66 7.91 -13.15
N ASP A 175 -30.10 6.86 -12.45
CA ASP A 175 -31.50 6.58 -12.22
C ASP A 175 -32.10 7.60 -11.24
N PRO A 176 -33.17 8.34 -11.61
CA PRO A 176 -33.86 9.24 -10.69
C PRO A 176 -34.48 8.51 -9.48
N ASN A 177 -34.72 7.20 -9.57
CA ASN A 177 -35.33 6.36 -8.54
C ASN A 177 -34.27 5.55 -7.77
N GLN A 178 -33.37 6.24 -7.08
CA GLN A 178 -32.44 5.61 -6.15
C GLN A 178 -33.16 4.98 -4.95
N ILE A 179 -32.56 3.94 -4.35
CA ILE A 179 -33.06 3.31 -3.12
C ILE A 179 -32.31 3.91 -1.93
N PHE A 180 -33.02 4.69 -1.12
CA PHE A 180 -32.50 5.30 0.10
C PHE A 180 -33.10 4.67 1.35
N ILE A 181 -32.26 4.42 2.35
CA ILE A 181 -32.68 3.96 3.67
C ILE A 181 -32.27 5.02 4.67
N ASN A 182 -33.24 5.59 5.38
CA ASN A 182 -33.04 6.74 6.27
C ASN A 182 -33.00 6.37 7.75
N ASN A 183 -33.14 5.08 8.07
CA ASN A 183 -33.36 4.56 9.40
C ASN A 183 -34.68 5.07 10.02
N ASP A 184 -35.72 5.16 9.18
CA ASP A 184 -37.06 5.55 9.59
C ASP A 184 -37.70 4.51 10.54
N SER A 185 -37.24 3.25 10.48
CA SER A 185 -37.60 2.21 11.45
C SER A 185 -37.02 2.44 12.85
N GLY A 186 -35.95 3.23 12.97
CA GLY A 186 -35.23 3.49 14.22
C GLY A 186 -34.46 2.29 14.78
N THR A 187 -34.32 1.20 14.03
CA THR A 187 -33.63 -0.02 14.49
C THR A 187 -32.14 -0.05 14.15
N ASN A 188 -31.65 0.94 13.38
CA ASN A 188 -30.30 0.98 12.81
C ASN A 188 -29.97 -0.26 11.96
N THR A 189 -30.97 -0.81 11.28
CA THR A 189 -30.80 -1.98 10.42
C THR A 189 -31.44 -1.74 9.07
N PHE A 190 -30.94 -2.43 8.05
CA PHE A 190 -31.67 -2.61 6.80
C PHE A 190 -31.72 -4.09 6.43
N THR A 191 -32.70 -4.48 5.62
CA THR A 191 -32.86 -5.87 5.19
C THR A 191 -32.97 -5.92 3.68
N ILE A 192 -32.30 -6.89 3.07
CA ILE A 192 -32.47 -7.22 1.65
C ILE A 192 -33.09 -8.62 1.56
N GLY A 193 -33.90 -8.86 0.55
CA GLY A 193 -34.47 -10.18 0.33
C GLY A 193 -34.82 -10.45 -1.11
N PHE A 194 -34.82 -11.74 -1.45
CA PHE A 194 -35.18 -12.24 -2.76
C PHE A 194 -36.30 -13.26 -2.63
N ARG A 195 -37.36 -13.05 -3.39
CA ARG A 195 -38.52 -13.93 -3.48
C ARG A 195 -38.46 -14.74 -4.77
N ILE A 196 -38.81 -16.02 -4.69
CA ILE A 196 -39.19 -16.78 -5.89
C ILE A 196 -40.66 -16.48 -6.16
N ASP A 197 -40.94 -15.71 -7.21
CA ASP A 197 -42.31 -15.46 -7.65
C ASP A 197 -42.90 -16.70 -8.32
N LYS A 198 -42.06 -17.37 -9.13
CA LYS A 198 -42.46 -18.55 -9.87
C LYS A 198 -41.27 -19.44 -10.20
N HIS A 199 -41.46 -20.73 -9.98
CA HIS A 199 -40.54 -21.77 -10.38
C HIS A 199 -40.78 -22.17 -11.84
N ASN A 200 -39.80 -22.81 -12.46
CA ASN A 200 -39.93 -23.33 -13.82
C ASN A 200 -41.03 -24.40 -13.93
N ALA A 201 -41.14 -25.26 -12.92
CA ALA A 201 -42.06 -26.38 -12.85
C ALA A 201 -42.35 -26.77 -11.38
N GLN A 202 -43.05 -25.90 -10.65
CA GLN A 202 -43.68 -26.26 -9.37
C GLN A 202 -45.10 -26.81 -9.62
N SER A 203 -45.48 -27.85 -8.89
CA SER A 203 -46.84 -28.40 -8.92
C SER A 203 -47.64 -27.92 -7.72
N GLY A 204 -48.79 -27.29 -7.97
CA GLY A 204 -49.65 -26.77 -6.90
C GLY A 204 -48.94 -25.69 -6.09
N ASN A 205 -49.13 -25.69 -4.77
CA ASN A 205 -48.52 -24.72 -3.85
C ASN A 205 -47.13 -25.15 -3.34
N GLY A 206 -46.51 -26.20 -3.90
CA GLY A 206 -45.22 -26.72 -3.43
C GLY A 206 -45.25 -27.44 -2.07
N CYS A 207 -46.33 -27.29 -1.30
CA CYS A 207 -46.42 -27.78 0.07
C CYS A 207 -46.69 -29.28 0.19
N THR A 208 -47.40 -29.91 -0.75
CA THR A 208 -47.64 -31.37 -0.69
C THR A 208 -46.71 -32.15 -1.60
N THR A 209 -46.19 -31.47 -2.61
CA THR A 209 -45.24 -32.00 -3.57
C THR A 209 -44.16 -30.93 -3.71
N PRO A 210 -42.96 -31.14 -3.16
CA PRO A 210 -41.91 -30.13 -3.22
C PRO A 210 -41.54 -29.85 -4.68
N PRO A 211 -41.03 -28.65 -4.99
CA PRO A 211 -40.58 -28.31 -6.33
C PRO A 211 -39.57 -29.35 -6.83
N SER A 212 -39.75 -29.78 -8.07
CA SER A 212 -38.93 -30.85 -8.65
C SER A 212 -37.48 -30.39 -8.75
N GLN A 213 -36.56 -31.15 -8.16
CA GLN A 213 -35.15 -30.74 -8.05
C GLN A 213 -34.42 -30.74 -9.40
N ASN A 214 -34.84 -31.60 -10.33
CA ASN A 214 -34.25 -31.73 -11.66
C ASN A 214 -34.88 -30.80 -12.72
N LEU A 215 -35.85 -29.97 -12.32
CA LEU A 215 -36.59 -29.07 -13.21
C LEU A 215 -36.56 -27.60 -12.76
N ASN A 216 -35.99 -27.28 -11.59
CA ASN A 216 -36.02 -25.93 -11.01
C ASN A 216 -34.64 -25.49 -10.52
N ALA A 217 -34.48 -24.18 -10.32
CA ALA A 217 -33.34 -23.58 -9.64
C ALA A 217 -33.77 -23.10 -8.24
N PHE A 218 -32.85 -23.06 -7.30
CA PHE A 218 -33.11 -22.80 -5.88
C PHE A 218 -32.11 -21.82 -5.31
N PRO A 219 -32.49 -21.06 -4.26
CA PRO A 219 -31.54 -20.22 -3.55
C PRO A 219 -30.50 -21.09 -2.85
N PHE A 220 -29.27 -20.59 -2.78
CA PHE A 220 -28.16 -21.26 -2.14
C PHE A 220 -27.87 -20.68 -0.76
N THR A 221 -27.43 -21.55 0.14
CA THR A 221 -26.67 -21.15 1.32
C THR A 221 -25.23 -21.62 1.17
N ASP A 222 -24.32 -21.05 1.95
CA ASP A 222 -22.98 -21.62 2.09
C ASP A 222 -23.01 -23.03 2.71
N ALA A 223 -21.85 -23.71 2.64
CA ALA A 223 -21.64 -25.01 3.25
C ALA A 223 -20.90 -24.96 4.60
N THR A 224 -20.56 -23.77 5.08
CA THR A 224 -19.78 -23.55 6.32
C THR A 224 -20.63 -23.53 7.58
N GLY A 225 -21.96 -23.41 7.44
CA GLY A 225 -22.92 -23.43 8.54
C GLY A 225 -23.54 -22.05 8.75
N VAL A 226 -24.41 -21.90 9.75
CA VAL A 226 -25.09 -20.62 10.00
C VAL A 226 -24.25 -19.75 10.95
N ALA A 227 -23.52 -18.76 10.43
CA ALA A 227 -22.81 -17.77 11.21
C ALA A 227 -23.78 -16.74 11.83
N SER A 228 -24.89 -16.41 11.16
CA SER A 228 -25.82 -15.36 11.58
C SER A 228 -27.25 -15.86 11.79
N GLN A 229 -27.51 -16.51 12.93
CA GLN A 229 -28.86 -17.02 13.25
C GLN A 229 -29.92 -15.92 13.42
N THR A 230 -29.52 -14.70 13.76
CA THR A 230 -30.41 -13.54 13.93
C THR A 230 -30.48 -12.66 12.68
N GLY A 231 -29.45 -12.68 11.83
CA GLY A 231 -29.38 -11.87 10.61
C GLY A 231 -29.95 -12.57 9.37
N ASN A 232 -30.03 -13.90 9.35
CA ASN A 232 -30.75 -14.62 8.31
C ASN A 232 -32.23 -14.74 8.64
N TRP A 233 -33.04 -14.40 7.66
CA TRP A 233 -34.49 -14.40 7.72
C TRP A 233 -35.07 -15.25 6.60
N ILE A 234 -36.24 -15.80 6.86
CA ILE A 234 -37.08 -16.45 5.86
C ILE A 234 -38.52 -15.95 6.04
N ASN A 235 -39.20 -15.67 4.94
CA ASN A 235 -40.66 -15.59 4.92
C ASN A 235 -41.20 -16.89 4.36
N ALA A 236 -41.64 -17.78 5.25
CA ALA A 236 -42.10 -19.10 4.87
C ALA A 236 -43.56 -19.05 4.39
N PHE A 237 -43.85 -19.80 3.33
CA PHE A 237 -45.19 -19.89 2.78
C PHE A 237 -46.10 -20.71 3.70
N ASP A 238 -47.40 -20.37 3.77
CA ASP A 238 -48.35 -21.11 4.59
C ASP A 238 -48.70 -22.46 3.97
N CYS A 239 -47.99 -23.50 4.41
CA CYS A 239 -48.23 -24.88 4.06
C CYS A 239 -49.19 -25.61 5.02
N GLY A 240 -49.90 -24.87 5.87
CA GLY A 240 -50.86 -25.40 6.82
C GLY A 240 -50.23 -26.25 7.93
N PRO A 241 -51.01 -27.14 8.58
CA PRO A 241 -50.58 -27.84 9.80
C PRO A 241 -49.38 -28.79 9.65
N PHE A 242 -49.01 -29.13 8.41
CA PHE A 242 -47.92 -30.07 8.10
C PHE A 242 -46.69 -29.37 7.51
N GLY A 243 -46.73 -28.05 7.39
CA GLY A 243 -45.62 -27.22 6.92
C GLY A 243 -44.85 -26.55 8.06
N CYS A 244 -43.82 -25.81 7.68
CA CYS A 244 -43.11 -24.92 8.58
C CYS A 244 -44.00 -23.72 8.99
N PRO A 245 -43.75 -23.08 10.13
CA PRO A 245 -44.50 -21.90 10.56
C PRO A 245 -44.45 -20.82 9.49
N ALA A 246 -45.62 -20.37 9.02
CA ALA A 246 -45.71 -19.36 7.98
C ALA A 246 -45.28 -17.97 8.47
N GLY A 247 -44.87 -17.13 7.53
CA GLY A 247 -44.49 -15.74 7.79
C GLY A 247 -43.00 -15.58 8.08
N TRP A 248 -42.66 -14.38 8.56
CA TRP A 248 -41.28 -14.01 8.85
C TRP A 248 -40.75 -14.69 10.10
N SER A 249 -39.55 -15.24 10.00
CA SER A 249 -38.78 -15.76 11.13
C SER A 249 -37.30 -15.61 10.87
N THR A 250 -36.53 -15.30 11.92
CA THR A 250 -35.07 -15.49 11.91
C THR A 250 -34.74 -16.96 11.98
N PHE A 251 -33.56 -17.38 11.53
CA PHE A 251 -33.10 -18.76 11.67
C PHE A 251 -33.05 -19.23 13.13
N GLN A 252 -32.81 -18.32 14.09
CA GLN A 252 -32.86 -18.63 15.51
C GLN A 252 -34.28 -18.97 16.01
N SER A 253 -35.29 -18.27 15.49
CA SER A 253 -36.70 -18.45 15.91
C SER A 253 -37.44 -19.50 15.08
N PHE A 254 -36.91 -19.84 13.91
CA PHE A 254 -37.48 -20.82 13.01
C PHE A 254 -37.17 -22.25 13.50
N PRO A 255 -38.09 -23.22 13.34
CA PRO A 255 -37.82 -24.59 13.77
C PRO A 255 -36.57 -25.15 13.09
N ALA A 256 -35.68 -25.79 13.85
CA ALA A 256 -34.42 -26.33 13.31
C ALA A 256 -34.63 -27.32 12.15
N LEU A 257 -35.75 -28.07 12.15
CA LEU A 257 -36.12 -28.96 11.04
C LEU A 257 -36.38 -28.21 9.73
N CYS A 258 -36.80 -26.95 9.82
CA CYS A 258 -37.16 -26.08 8.71
C CYS A 258 -36.06 -25.09 8.33
N THR A 259 -35.03 -24.96 9.17
CA THR A 259 -34.01 -23.93 9.01
C THR A 259 -32.98 -24.36 7.97
N PRO A 260 -32.68 -23.52 6.97
CA PRO A 260 -31.56 -23.74 6.07
C PRO A 260 -30.25 -23.98 6.83
N SER A 261 -29.37 -24.81 6.28
CA SER A 261 -28.17 -25.31 6.98
C SER A 261 -26.95 -24.39 6.93
N GLY A 262 -27.00 -23.27 6.20
CA GLY A 262 -25.93 -22.28 6.07
C GLY A 262 -26.48 -20.86 5.99
N ASP A 263 -25.63 -19.84 5.97
CA ASP A 263 -26.08 -18.47 5.74
C ASP A 263 -26.56 -18.28 4.29
N TRP A 264 -27.54 -17.42 4.08
CA TRP A 264 -27.97 -17.12 2.72
C TRP A 264 -26.81 -16.52 1.92
N MET A 265 -26.66 -16.97 0.67
CA MET A 265 -25.74 -16.36 -0.30
C MET A 265 -26.30 -15.02 -0.80
N LEU A 266 -26.39 -14.05 0.11
CA LEU A 266 -26.90 -12.71 -0.09
C LEU A 266 -25.82 -11.69 0.25
N ARG A 267 -25.68 -10.67 -0.59
CA ARG A 267 -24.73 -9.58 -0.37
C ARG A 267 -25.33 -8.24 -0.78
N ALA A 268 -25.05 -7.19 -0.02
CA ALA A 268 -25.46 -5.83 -0.30
C ALA A 268 -24.23 -4.91 -0.34
N THR A 269 -24.10 -4.12 -1.41
CA THR A 269 -23.17 -2.99 -1.50
C THR A 269 -23.97 -1.70 -1.37
N TRP A 270 -23.51 -0.82 -0.48
CA TRP A 270 -24.21 0.41 -0.14
C TRP A 270 -23.24 1.56 0.15
N THR A 271 -23.70 2.79 -0.06
CA THR A 271 -22.95 4.02 0.16
C THR A 271 -23.60 4.83 1.27
N SER A 272 -22.81 5.29 2.25
CA SER A 272 -23.30 6.22 3.28
C SER A 272 -23.19 7.67 2.83
N PHE A 273 -24.26 8.46 3.00
CA PHE A 273 -24.27 9.90 2.70
C PHE A 273 -23.59 10.75 3.76
N THR A 274 -23.37 10.19 4.95
CA THR A 274 -22.59 10.83 6.01
C THR A 274 -21.13 10.44 5.94
N CYS A 275 -20.75 9.60 4.96
CA CYS A 275 -19.36 9.47 4.55
C CYS A 275 -18.96 10.68 3.70
N ASP A 276 -18.97 11.86 4.32
CA ASP A 276 -17.88 12.80 4.06
C ASP A 276 -16.63 12.00 4.41
N THR A 277 -15.86 11.60 3.38
CA THR A 277 -14.54 10.97 3.45
C THR A 277 -14.13 10.65 4.90
N ILE A 278 -14.37 9.42 5.40
CA ILE A 278 -13.99 9.10 6.78
C ILE A 278 -12.49 9.40 6.90
N THR A 279 -12.20 10.48 7.60
CA THR A 279 -10.84 10.87 7.93
C THR A 279 -10.46 10.11 9.18
N GLY A 280 -9.25 9.61 9.17
CA GLY A 280 -8.57 9.07 10.33
C GLY A 280 -7.32 9.89 10.60
N ALA A 281 -6.78 9.77 11.81
CA ALA A 281 -5.47 10.31 12.11
C ALA A 281 -4.43 9.64 11.19
N CYS A 282 -3.74 10.44 10.39
CA CYS A 282 -2.62 10.04 9.56
C CYS A 282 -1.32 10.56 10.17
N CYS A 283 -0.44 9.65 10.56
CA CYS A 283 0.86 9.98 11.14
C CYS A 283 1.95 9.97 10.08
N ASP A 284 2.66 11.09 9.92
CA ASP A 284 3.73 11.23 8.92
C ASP A 284 5.05 10.54 9.31
N GLY A 285 5.12 9.95 10.50
CA GLY A 285 6.35 9.34 11.04
C GLY A 285 7.32 10.33 11.70
N MET A 286 6.97 11.61 11.78
CA MET A 286 7.71 12.68 12.47
C MET A 286 6.85 13.37 13.54
N ALA A 287 5.94 12.61 14.16
CA ALA A 287 4.98 13.09 15.16
C ALA A 287 3.96 14.13 14.66
N THR A 288 3.88 14.41 13.36
CA THR A 288 2.80 15.22 12.80
C THR A 288 1.60 14.35 12.49
N CYS A 289 0.43 14.86 12.82
CA CYS A 289 -0.83 14.19 12.57
C CYS A 289 -1.71 15.05 11.67
N PHE A 290 -2.30 14.43 10.64
CA PHE A 290 -3.29 15.05 9.78
C PHE A 290 -4.57 14.20 9.76
N ASP A 291 -5.75 14.81 9.89
CA ASP A 291 -7.01 14.11 9.68
C ASP A 291 -7.23 14.00 8.16
N LEU A 292 -6.89 12.84 7.59
CA LEU A 292 -6.91 12.56 6.14
C LEU A 292 -7.67 11.27 5.87
N THR A 293 -8.07 11.03 4.63
CA THR A 293 -8.50 9.69 4.22
C THR A 293 -7.33 8.69 4.22
N ALA A 294 -7.63 7.39 4.25
CA ALA A 294 -6.63 6.34 4.09
C ALA A 294 -5.82 6.49 2.78
N ALA A 295 -6.47 6.89 1.67
CA ALA A 295 -5.83 7.07 0.37
C ALA A 295 -4.90 8.30 0.32
N GLU A 296 -5.34 9.43 0.89
CA GLU A 296 -4.51 10.63 1.03
C GLU A 296 -3.33 10.37 1.98
N CYS A 297 -3.56 9.63 3.07
CA CYS A 297 -2.51 9.24 4.01
C CYS A 297 -1.45 8.36 3.34
N ALA A 298 -1.86 7.38 2.53
CA ALA A 298 -0.95 6.55 1.75
C ALA A 298 -0.16 7.37 0.72
N THR A 299 -0.80 8.36 0.09
CA THR A 299 -0.14 9.29 -0.85
C THR A 299 0.92 10.15 -0.16
N LEU A 300 0.68 10.53 1.09
CA LEU A 300 1.64 11.24 1.94
C LEU A 300 2.78 10.34 2.46
N GLY A 301 2.70 9.01 2.25
CA GLY A 301 3.62 8.04 2.86
C GLY A 301 3.45 7.89 4.37
N GLY A 302 2.32 8.34 4.92
CA GLY A 302 2.02 8.27 6.35
C GLY A 302 1.41 6.93 6.78
N THR A 303 1.40 6.68 8.09
CA THR A 303 0.71 5.55 8.71
C THR A 303 -0.70 5.97 9.12
N TYR A 304 -1.71 5.33 8.55
CA TYR A 304 -3.11 5.59 8.88
C TYR A 304 -3.52 4.86 10.16
N MET A 305 -4.11 5.57 11.12
CA MET A 305 -4.43 5.05 12.46
C MET A 305 -5.82 4.40 12.56
N GLY A 306 -6.59 4.44 11.46
CA GLY A 306 -7.91 3.82 11.36
C GLY A 306 -9.05 4.84 11.30
N ASP A 307 -10.17 4.39 10.78
CA ASP A 307 -11.36 5.19 10.53
C ASP A 307 -11.97 5.76 11.82
N GLY A 308 -12.32 7.06 11.80
CA GLY A 308 -12.91 7.76 12.94
C GLY A 308 -11.94 8.11 14.08
N THR A 309 -10.66 7.76 13.94
CA THR A 309 -9.60 8.32 14.80
C THR A 309 -9.33 9.78 14.42
N ASN A 310 -8.90 10.61 15.38
CA ASN A 310 -8.57 12.01 15.08
C ASN A 310 -7.26 12.44 15.72
N CYS A 311 -6.64 13.45 15.15
CA CYS A 311 -5.35 13.97 15.62
C CYS A 311 -5.41 14.67 16.98
N THR A 312 -6.60 14.92 17.53
CA THR A 312 -6.74 15.50 18.88
C THR A 312 -6.59 14.46 19.98
N THR A 313 -6.94 13.20 19.70
CA THR A 313 -6.84 12.09 20.67
C THR A 313 -5.75 11.07 20.34
N THR A 314 -5.32 11.01 19.08
CA THR A 314 -4.31 10.05 18.63
C THR A 314 -2.92 10.63 18.78
N GLN A 315 -2.07 9.94 19.56
CA GLN A 315 -0.65 10.26 19.68
C GLN A 315 0.12 9.54 18.59
N CYS A 316 0.66 10.29 17.62
CA CYS A 316 1.53 9.73 16.61
C CYS A 316 2.85 9.24 17.21
N PRO A 317 3.40 8.11 16.73
CA PRO A 317 4.70 7.64 17.17
C PRO A 317 5.76 8.71 16.91
N ILE A 318 6.52 9.06 17.94
CA ILE A 318 7.70 9.91 17.81
C ILE A 318 8.87 8.98 17.46
N PRO A 319 9.58 9.20 16.35
CA PRO A 319 10.70 8.33 16.00
C PRO A 319 11.82 8.49 17.02
N GLU A 320 12.25 7.36 17.60
CA GLU A 320 13.47 7.29 18.39
C GLU A 320 14.70 7.10 17.50
N GLY A 321 15.86 7.35 18.06
CA GLY A 321 17.14 7.32 17.39
C GLY A 321 18.29 7.38 18.37
N ALA A 322 19.49 7.12 17.87
CA ALA A 322 20.71 7.14 18.66
C ALA A 322 21.06 8.57 19.06
N CYS A 323 21.06 8.82 20.37
CA CYS A 323 21.54 10.02 21.01
C CYS A 323 22.95 9.80 21.56
N CYS A 324 23.93 10.49 20.98
CA CYS A 324 25.34 10.37 21.34
C CYS A 324 25.76 11.40 22.38
N LEU A 325 26.04 10.97 23.60
CA LEU A 325 26.51 11.85 24.66
C LEU A 325 28.01 12.13 24.51
N SER A 326 28.47 13.25 25.08
CA SER A 326 29.87 13.70 25.02
C SER A 326 30.90 12.72 25.62
N ASN A 327 30.45 11.72 26.38
CA ASN A 327 31.29 10.65 26.93
C ASN A 327 31.35 9.40 26.04
N GLY A 328 30.77 9.42 24.84
CA GLY A 328 30.73 8.29 23.90
C GLY A 328 29.63 7.26 24.16
N ASN A 329 28.81 7.45 25.21
CA ASN A 329 27.64 6.61 25.46
C ASN A 329 26.48 6.99 24.53
N CYS A 330 25.71 5.97 24.14
CA CYS A 330 24.55 6.11 23.29
C CYS A 330 23.27 5.64 23.99
N LEU A 331 22.19 6.41 23.82
CA LEU A 331 20.84 6.07 24.28
C LEU A 331 19.86 6.18 23.12
N SER A 332 18.88 5.28 23.04
CA SER A 332 17.72 5.45 22.14
C SER A 332 16.76 6.42 22.78
N LEU A 333 16.64 7.63 22.23
CA LEU A 333 15.79 8.71 22.73
C LEU A 333 15.06 9.37 21.58
N THR A 334 14.15 10.29 21.85
CA THR A 334 13.65 11.22 20.83
C THR A 334 14.66 12.34 20.60
N GLN A 335 14.57 13.07 19.48
CA GLN A 335 15.46 14.22 19.23
C GLN A 335 15.37 15.26 20.36
N ALA A 336 14.15 15.58 20.83
CA ALA A 336 13.94 16.55 21.90
C ALA A 336 14.59 16.10 23.22
N ASP A 337 14.46 14.82 23.58
CA ASP A 337 15.11 14.28 24.77
C ASP A 337 16.64 14.25 24.63
N CYS A 338 17.14 14.01 23.42
CA CYS A 338 18.58 14.06 23.15
C CYS A 338 19.16 15.47 23.31
N ASP A 339 18.46 16.47 22.80
CA ASP A 339 18.84 17.88 22.93
C ASP A 339 18.84 18.32 24.41
N ILE A 340 17.87 17.86 25.20
CA ILE A 340 17.82 18.11 26.66
C ILE A 340 19.05 17.56 27.37
N LEU A 341 19.56 16.40 26.95
CA LEU A 341 20.77 15.79 27.50
C LEU A 341 22.07 16.34 26.89
N ALA A 342 21.98 17.35 26.02
CA ALA A 342 23.10 17.92 25.26
C ALA A 342 23.90 16.84 24.49
N GLY A 343 23.20 15.82 23.98
CA GLY A 343 23.76 14.82 23.09
C GLY A 343 23.65 15.21 21.62
N THR A 344 24.46 14.57 20.77
CA THR A 344 24.39 14.70 19.31
C THR A 344 23.42 13.67 18.75
N TRP A 345 22.34 14.15 18.13
CA TRP A 345 21.34 13.31 17.48
C TRP A 345 21.85 12.74 16.16
N GLN A 346 21.78 11.41 16.00
CA GLN A 346 22.30 10.70 14.82
C GLN A 346 21.23 10.44 13.73
N GLY A 347 20.03 10.99 13.90
CA GLY A 347 18.91 10.86 12.95
C GLY A 347 17.83 9.87 13.40
N ALA A 348 16.63 10.00 12.83
CA ALA A 348 15.50 9.11 13.13
C ALA A 348 15.82 7.65 12.74
N ASN A 349 15.42 6.70 13.59
CA ASN A 349 15.65 5.26 13.45
C ASN A 349 17.12 4.82 13.44
N SER A 350 18.07 5.72 13.75
CA SER A 350 19.47 5.35 13.95
C SER A 350 19.61 4.49 15.22
N GLN A 351 20.46 3.47 15.19
CA GLN A 351 20.59 2.51 16.29
C GLN A 351 21.94 2.64 16.98
N CYS A 352 21.94 2.63 18.31
CA CYS A 352 23.17 2.53 19.09
C CYS A 352 23.89 1.20 18.81
N ASN A 353 25.23 1.24 18.76
CA ASN A 353 26.04 0.03 18.68
C ASN A 353 26.25 -0.52 20.11
N GLY A 354 25.20 -1.12 20.68
CA GLY A 354 25.14 -1.45 22.09
C GLY A 354 25.02 -0.18 22.95
N SER A 355 25.94 0.05 23.88
CA SER A 355 26.01 1.29 24.67
C SER A 355 26.86 2.39 24.00
N LEU A 356 27.45 2.10 22.84
CA LEU A 356 28.34 3.01 22.13
C LEU A 356 27.63 3.71 20.98
N CYS A 357 28.16 4.87 20.63
CA CYS A 357 27.70 5.62 19.47
C CYS A 357 27.75 4.80 18.18
N PRO A 358 26.80 5.03 17.25
CA PRO A 358 26.83 4.40 15.94
C PRO A 358 28.12 4.76 15.20
N ILE A 359 28.62 3.82 14.40
CA ILE A 359 29.87 3.94 13.66
C ILE A 359 29.60 4.21 12.16
N GLY A 360 30.58 4.81 11.50
CA GLY A 360 30.56 5.09 10.07
C GLY A 360 31.97 5.21 9.51
N ALA A 361 32.09 5.73 8.30
CA ALA A 361 33.37 6.06 7.68
C ALA A 361 33.74 7.53 7.94
N ALA A 362 35.04 7.83 7.88
CA ALA A 362 35.56 9.19 7.95
C ALA A 362 36.68 9.40 6.93
N CYS A 363 36.71 10.58 6.34
CA CYS A 363 37.82 11.02 5.49
C CYS A 363 38.87 11.72 6.33
N LEU A 364 40.10 11.24 6.26
CA LEU A 364 41.25 11.87 6.91
C LEU A 364 41.88 12.95 6.02
N PRO A 365 42.64 13.90 6.59
CA PRO A 365 43.29 14.98 5.83
C PRO A 365 44.31 14.52 4.78
N ASP A 366 44.83 13.28 4.90
CA ASP A 366 45.75 12.67 3.95
C ASP A 366 45.05 12.01 2.75
N GLY A 367 43.73 12.17 2.64
CA GLY A 367 42.91 11.57 1.59
C GLY A 367 42.54 10.11 1.84
N THR A 368 43.01 9.51 2.95
CA THR A 368 42.62 8.16 3.32
C THR A 368 41.22 8.12 3.93
N CYS A 369 40.54 7.00 3.75
CA CYS A 369 39.25 6.75 4.36
C CYS A 369 39.39 5.67 5.43
N VAL A 370 38.84 5.92 6.62
CA VAL A 370 38.81 4.95 7.73
C VAL A 370 37.36 4.55 8.03
N GLU A 371 37.13 3.27 8.26
CA GLU A 371 35.79 2.71 8.58
C GLU A 371 35.67 2.35 10.06
N GLY A 372 34.41 2.26 10.52
CA GLY A 372 34.09 1.72 11.84
C GLY A 372 34.45 2.64 12.99
N VAL A 373 34.54 3.95 12.72
CA VAL A 373 34.83 4.98 13.71
C VAL A 373 33.56 5.71 14.11
N THR A 374 33.52 6.19 15.35
CA THR A 374 32.53 7.17 15.80
C THR A 374 32.90 8.57 15.33
N GLU A 375 31.94 9.49 15.35
CA GLU A 375 32.20 10.91 15.03
C GLU A 375 33.29 11.52 15.95
N LEU A 376 33.30 11.15 17.23
CA LEU A 376 34.31 11.60 18.18
C LEU A 376 35.72 11.09 17.82
N GLU A 377 35.82 9.83 17.42
CA GLU A 377 37.09 9.23 16.98
C GLU A 377 37.57 9.84 15.66
N ALA A 378 36.66 10.11 14.71
CA ALA A 378 36.98 10.80 13.46
C ALA A 378 37.55 12.21 13.73
N ASN A 379 36.89 12.98 14.60
CA ASN A 379 37.36 14.30 15.01
C ASN A 379 38.71 14.25 15.74
N ALA A 380 38.93 13.23 16.58
CA ALA A 380 40.21 13.03 17.26
C ALA A 380 41.36 12.72 16.29
N LEU A 381 41.06 12.10 15.15
CA LEU A 381 42.00 11.86 14.05
C LEU A 381 42.14 13.07 13.09
N GLY A 382 41.45 14.18 13.36
CA GLY A 382 41.41 15.35 12.48
C GLY A 382 40.64 15.12 11.17
N GLY A 383 39.88 14.02 11.08
CA GLY A 383 39.09 13.65 9.92
C GLY A 383 37.66 14.19 9.95
N THR A 384 36.99 14.13 8.80
CA THR A 384 35.59 14.49 8.62
C THR A 384 34.73 13.22 8.61
N PHE A 385 33.79 13.10 9.55
CA PHE A 385 32.86 11.98 9.60
C PHE A 385 31.84 12.04 8.46
N LEU A 386 31.65 10.94 7.74
CA LEU A 386 30.77 10.86 6.57
C LEU A 386 29.32 10.51 6.93
N GLY A 387 29.06 10.19 8.20
CA GLY A 387 27.73 9.82 8.71
C GLY A 387 27.63 8.35 9.08
N VAL A 388 26.63 8.02 9.88
CA VAL A 388 26.40 6.67 10.42
C VAL A 388 26.12 5.68 9.29
N GLY A 389 26.72 4.49 9.38
CA GLY A 389 26.50 3.39 8.41
C GLY A 389 27.16 3.59 7.04
N THR A 390 27.89 4.70 6.84
CA THR A 390 28.71 4.90 5.65
C THR A 390 29.92 3.97 5.65
N THR A 391 30.35 3.59 4.45
CA THR A 391 31.56 2.80 4.20
C THR A 391 32.53 3.63 3.35
N CYS A 392 33.80 3.22 3.33
CA CYS A 392 34.81 3.80 2.46
C CYS A 392 34.66 3.36 1.01
N GLN A 393 33.82 2.35 0.74
CA GLN A 393 33.54 1.89 -0.61
C GLN A 393 32.68 2.94 -1.36
N GLY A 394 33.33 3.76 -2.19
CA GLY A 394 32.69 4.84 -2.94
C GLY A 394 32.74 6.21 -2.26
N ALA A 395 33.38 6.32 -1.10
CA ALA A 395 33.67 7.60 -0.48
C ALA A 395 34.78 8.31 -1.29
N ASN A 396 34.46 9.50 -1.82
CA ASN A 396 35.45 10.34 -2.50
C ASN A 396 36.09 11.29 -1.47
N CYS A 397 37.08 10.79 -0.73
CA CYS A 397 37.78 11.61 0.23
C CYS A 397 38.65 12.65 -0.49
N PRO A 398 38.59 13.94 -0.09
CA PRO A 398 39.43 14.97 -0.68
C PRO A 398 40.90 14.57 -0.64
N GLN A 399 41.53 14.46 -1.81
CA GLN A 399 42.95 14.13 -1.88
C GLN A 399 43.80 15.34 -1.47
N PRO A 400 44.95 15.11 -0.82
CA PRO A 400 45.83 16.20 -0.43
C PRO A 400 46.36 16.93 -1.67
N THR A 401 46.36 18.25 -1.63
CA THR A 401 46.89 19.11 -2.69
C THR A 401 48.27 19.66 -2.33
N GLY A 402 48.91 20.34 -3.28
CA GLY A 402 50.32 20.72 -3.27
C GLY A 402 50.75 21.27 -4.64
N ALA A 403 52.04 21.54 -4.86
CA ALA A 403 52.56 22.18 -6.06
C ALA A 403 52.82 21.22 -7.23
N CYS A 404 52.12 21.43 -8.34
CA CYS A 404 52.27 20.71 -9.60
C CYS A 404 52.99 21.58 -10.62
N CYS A 405 54.20 21.16 -11.02
CA CYS A 405 55.12 21.99 -11.77
C CYS A 405 55.20 21.63 -13.25
N ILE A 406 54.75 22.51 -14.15
CA ILE A 406 54.83 22.30 -15.59
C ILE A 406 56.23 22.70 -16.08
N THR A 407 57.09 21.71 -16.33
CA THR A 407 58.52 21.94 -16.57
C THR A 407 58.84 22.68 -17.87
N THR A 408 57.90 22.72 -18.81
CA THR A 408 58.05 23.40 -20.11
C THR A 408 57.71 24.89 -20.08
N THR A 409 56.82 25.31 -19.18
CA THR A 409 56.36 26.70 -19.07
C THR A 409 56.72 27.36 -17.75
N LEU A 410 57.24 26.57 -16.80
CA LEU A 410 57.56 26.97 -15.42
C LEU A 410 56.34 27.40 -14.59
N ASN A 411 55.14 27.22 -15.13
CA ASN A 411 53.89 27.48 -14.43
C ASN A 411 53.63 26.40 -13.37
N CYS A 412 53.09 26.81 -12.24
CA CYS A 412 52.71 25.93 -11.14
C CYS A 412 51.23 26.06 -10.79
N LEU A 413 50.59 24.92 -10.54
CA LEU A 413 49.20 24.82 -10.10
C LEU A 413 49.11 24.03 -8.80
N ILE A 414 48.15 24.38 -7.94
CA ILE A 414 47.83 23.58 -6.76
C ILE A 414 46.80 22.52 -7.13
N LEU A 415 47.24 21.27 -7.29
CA LEU A 415 46.42 20.13 -7.75
C LEU A 415 46.55 18.93 -6.80
N SER A 416 45.79 17.86 -7.01
CA SER A 416 46.10 16.56 -6.40
C SER A 416 47.25 15.88 -7.17
N GLU A 417 47.89 14.86 -6.58
CA GLU A 417 48.92 14.08 -7.27
C GLU A 417 48.41 13.45 -8.56
N ASP A 418 47.22 12.86 -8.52
CA ASP A 418 46.60 12.22 -9.69
C ASP A 418 46.30 13.25 -10.79
N ASP A 419 45.72 14.40 -10.45
CA ASP A 419 45.45 15.47 -11.42
C ASP A 419 46.75 16.05 -12.01
N CYS A 420 47.81 16.14 -11.21
CA CYS A 420 49.11 16.59 -11.68
C CYS A 420 49.72 15.60 -12.70
N ASN A 421 49.59 14.30 -12.43
CA ASN A 421 50.09 13.24 -13.30
C ASN A 421 49.33 13.14 -14.64
N LEU A 422 48.14 13.75 -14.75
CA LEU A 422 47.40 13.85 -16.01
C LEU A 422 47.95 14.95 -16.95
N ILE A 423 48.79 15.86 -16.43
CA ILE A 423 49.37 16.95 -17.22
C ILE A 423 50.73 16.48 -17.79
N PRO A 424 50.89 16.43 -19.13
CA PRO A 424 52.19 16.10 -19.73
C PRO A 424 53.27 17.09 -19.30
N ASP A 425 54.47 16.58 -19.04
CA ASP A 425 55.64 17.36 -18.63
C ASP A 425 55.49 18.09 -17.28
N ALA A 426 54.48 17.72 -16.46
CA ALA A 426 54.33 18.19 -15.10
C ALA A 426 55.03 17.27 -14.07
N VAL A 427 55.56 17.87 -13.00
CA VAL A 427 56.22 17.18 -11.89
C VAL A 427 55.53 17.54 -10.58
N TRP A 428 55.15 16.51 -9.83
CA TRP A 428 54.55 16.68 -8.52
C TRP A 428 55.61 16.88 -7.43
N LEU A 429 55.50 17.98 -6.67
CA LEU A 429 56.48 18.33 -5.62
C LEU A 429 56.11 17.82 -4.22
N GLY A 430 54.93 17.21 -4.09
CA GLY A 430 54.45 16.57 -2.86
C GLY A 430 53.32 17.33 -2.16
N ALA A 431 52.57 16.61 -1.33
CA ALA A 431 51.45 17.16 -0.57
C ALA A 431 51.88 18.31 0.36
N GLY A 432 51.09 19.38 0.38
CA GLY A 432 51.31 20.56 1.23
C GLY A 432 52.39 21.53 0.74
N THR A 433 53.04 21.26 -0.39
CA THR A 433 53.97 22.21 -1.02
C THR A 433 53.20 23.36 -1.70
N ILE A 434 53.82 24.54 -1.79
CA ILE A 434 53.26 25.72 -2.44
C ILE A 434 53.99 26.00 -3.76
N CYS A 435 53.31 26.70 -4.67
CA CYS A 435 53.90 27.19 -5.92
C CYS A 435 54.77 28.41 -5.64
N ASP A 436 55.99 28.16 -5.21
CA ASP A 436 56.99 29.14 -4.81
C ASP A 436 58.29 28.85 -5.59
N GLY A 437 58.48 29.58 -6.68
CA GLY A 437 59.62 29.35 -7.58
C GLY A 437 60.93 29.98 -7.12
N ASP A 438 60.90 31.03 -6.28
CA ASP A 438 62.09 31.71 -5.74
C ASP A 438 62.48 31.29 -4.31
N GLY A 439 61.61 30.55 -3.63
CA GLY A 439 61.84 29.98 -2.30
C GLY A 439 61.71 31.00 -1.16
N ASP A 440 61.00 32.11 -1.38
CA ASP A 440 60.81 33.16 -0.37
C ASP A 440 59.69 32.84 0.65
N GLY A 441 58.95 31.75 0.43
CA GLY A 441 57.83 31.28 1.25
C GLY A 441 56.48 31.87 0.86
N LEU A 442 56.39 32.63 -0.23
CA LEU A 442 55.17 33.22 -0.77
C LEU A 442 54.79 32.56 -2.10
N PRO A 443 53.51 32.24 -2.33
CA PRO A 443 53.09 31.67 -3.60
C PRO A 443 53.21 32.68 -4.76
N ASP A 444 54.06 32.39 -5.74
CA ASP A 444 54.26 33.19 -6.96
C ASP A 444 53.65 32.53 -8.22
N GLY A 445 53.16 31.30 -8.09
CA GLY A 445 52.54 30.56 -9.19
C GLY A 445 53.54 29.91 -10.14
N THR A 446 54.81 29.84 -9.76
CA THR A 446 55.89 29.17 -10.49
C THR A 446 56.54 28.11 -9.59
N CYS A 447 57.41 27.28 -10.15
CA CYS A 447 58.09 26.22 -9.38
C CYS A 447 59.58 26.11 -9.68
N MET A 448 60.07 26.94 -10.61
CA MET A 448 61.44 27.38 -10.76
C MET A 448 61.36 28.77 -11.39
N GLN A 449 62.17 29.71 -10.91
CA GLN A 449 62.30 31.00 -11.59
C GLN A 449 62.69 30.77 -13.06
N PRO A 450 61.98 31.36 -14.06
CA PRO A 450 62.58 31.48 -15.39
C PRO A 450 63.95 32.14 -15.23
N PRO A 451 65.01 31.64 -15.89
CA PRO A 451 66.31 32.30 -15.79
C PRO A 451 66.12 33.77 -16.19
N VAL A 452 66.26 34.67 -15.21
CA VAL A 452 66.10 36.11 -15.41
C VAL A 452 67.04 36.49 -16.54
N CYS A 453 66.51 37.01 -17.64
CA CYS A 453 67.34 37.56 -18.68
C CYS A 453 67.92 38.87 -18.18
N LEU A 454 69.02 38.78 -17.45
CA LEU A 454 69.70 39.92 -16.85
C LEU A 454 69.90 41.10 -17.83
N PRO A 455 70.23 40.90 -19.12
CA PRO A 455 70.48 42.03 -20.00
C PRO A 455 69.20 42.70 -20.55
N ASP A 456 67.99 42.18 -20.32
CA ASP A 456 66.70 42.85 -20.58
C ASP A 456 66.34 43.78 -19.40
N VAL A 457 66.96 44.95 -19.41
CA VAL A 457 66.92 45.88 -18.26
C VAL A 457 65.68 46.76 -18.27
N ASN A 458 65.00 46.88 -19.42
CA ASN A 458 63.73 47.59 -19.49
C ASN A 458 62.52 46.69 -19.20
N ALA A 459 62.75 45.38 -19.06
CA ALA A 459 61.77 44.34 -18.78
C ALA A 459 60.61 44.30 -19.79
N ASP A 460 60.88 44.65 -21.06
CA ASP A 460 59.90 44.61 -22.13
C ASP A 460 59.81 43.23 -22.81
N GLY A 461 60.68 42.29 -22.40
CA GLY A 461 60.70 40.91 -22.87
C GLY A 461 61.50 40.71 -24.16
N ASN A 462 62.14 41.76 -24.70
CA ASN A 462 62.92 41.68 -25.94
C ASN A 462 64.32 42.26 -25.74
N LEU A 463 65.34 41.42 -25.96
CA LEU A 463 66.72 41.88 -25.91
C LEU A 463 67.09 42.72 -27.15
N THR A 464 67.12 44.04 -26.99
CA THR A 464 67.37 45.00 -28.06
C THR A 464 68.35 46.10 -27.61
N PRO A 465 68.82 46.97 -28.53
CA PRO A 465 69.62 48.14 -28.13
C PRO A 465 68.90 49.11 -27.17
N ALA A 466 67.58 49.00 -27.00
CA ALA A 466 66.84 49.78 -26.01
C ALA A 466 67.23 49.39 -24.57
N ASP A 467 67.55 48.12 -24.33
CA ASP A 467 67.99 47.63 -23.02
C ASP A 467 69.32 48.20 -22.58
N PHE A 468 70.22 48.48 -23.53
CA PHE A 468 71.45 49.18 -23.20
C PHE A 468 71.18 50.59 -22.70
N THR A 469 70.18 51.25 -23.28
CA THR A 469 69.78 52.60 -22.88
C THR A 469 69.13 52.58 -21.49
N ALA A 470 68.33 51.55 -21.22
CA ALA A 470 67.77 51.30 -19.89
C ALA A 470 68.85 50.96 -18.86
N TRP A 471 69.83 50.12 -19.21
CA TRP A 471 70.96 49.79 -18.35
C TRP A 471 71.82 51.01 -18.01
N ILE A 472 72.12 51.89 -18.98
CA ILE A 472 72.83 53.16 -18.69
C ILE A 472 72.04 54.01 -17.69
N SER A 473 70.71 54.05 -17.85
CA SER A 473 69.83 54.82 -16.97
C SER A 473 69.84 54.23 -15.55
N ALA A 474 69.73 52.90 -15.44
CA ALA A 474 69.81 52.15 -14.20
C ALA A 474 71.19 52.32 -13.50
N TYR A 475 72.28 52.19 -14.25
CA TYR A 475 73.65 52.33 -13.74
C TYR A 475 73.90 53.72 -13.15
N ASN A 476 73.45 54.78 -13.86
CA ASN A 476 73.56 56.16 -13.38
C ASN A 476 72.66 56.43 -12.16
N ALA A 477 71.53 55.74 -12.06
CA ALA A 477 70.64 55.83 -10.91
C ALA A 477 71.10 54.96 -9.72
N GLN A 478 72.14 54.14 -9.89
CA GLN A 478 72.54 53.10 -8.94
C GLN A 478 71.38 52.15 -8.62
N ASP A 479 70.59 51.85 -9.64
CA ASP A 479 69.48 50.91 -9.57
C ASP A 479 70.01 49.46 -9.62
N PRO A 480 69.57 48.56 -8.72
CA PRO A 480 69.96 47.15 -8.71
C PRO A 480 69.79 46.43 -10.05
N ALA A 481 68.90 46.87 -10.94
CA ALA A 481 68.77 46.30 -12.29
C ALA A 481 70.04 46.44 -13.15
N ALA A 482 70.96 47.34 -12.77
CA ALA A 482 72.25 47.49 -13.41
C ALA A 482 73.32 46.49 -12.93
N ASP A 483 73.08 45.75 -11.83
CA ASP A 483 73.97 44.72 -11.31
C ASP A 483 73.83 43.45 -12.15
N GLN A 484 74.79 43.22 -13.05
CA GLN A 484 74.70 42.23 -14.12
C GLN A 484 75.51 40.97 -13.83
N ASN A 485 76.44 41.06 -12.88
CA ASN A 485 77.16 39.91 -12.35
C ASN A 485 76.61 39.43 -10.99
N GLN A 486 75.59 40.11 -10.46
CA GLN A 486 74.90 39.82 -9.21
C GLN A 486 75.82 39.82 -7.98
N ASP A 487 76.86 40.65 -7.99
CA ASP A 487 77.80 40.76 -6.87
C ASP A 487 77.37 41.78 -5.80
N GLY A 488 76.23 42.45 -6.01
CA GLY A 488 75.62 43.42 -5.12
C GLY A 488 76.24 44.81 -5.20
N LEU A 489 77.19 45.06 -6.12
CA LEU A 489 77.92 46.32 -6.26
C LEU A 489 77.85 46.86 -7.69
N ILE A 490 77.06 47.91 -7.92
CA ILE A 490 76.95 48.55 -9.24
C ILE A 490 78.24 49.33 -9.57
N ASN A 491 79.10 48.74 -10.39
CA ASN A 491 80.40 49.29 -10.74
C ASN A 491 80.84 48.89 -12.17
N GLY A 492 82.06 49.25 -12.56
CA GLY A 492 82.54 49.01 -13.92
C GLY A 492 82.58 47.52 -14.35
N SER A 493 82.58 46.57 -13.41
CA SER A 493 82.46 45.14 -13.71
C SER A 493 81.12 44.79 -14.34
N ASP A 494 80.04 45.47 -13.95
CA ASP A 494 78.69 45.23 -14.46
C ASP A 494 78.54 45.54 -15.93
N PHE A 495 79.28 46.53 -16.44
CA PHE A 495 79.27 46.80 -17.88
C PHE A 495 79.83 45.62 -18.68
N THR A 496 80.89 44.99 -18.16
CA THR A 496 81.50 43.83 -18.81
C THR A 496 80.58 42.62 -18.72
N ALA A 497 79.90 42.44 -17.58
CA ALA A 497 78.90 41.40 -17.39
C ALA A 497 77.67 41.62 -18.27
N TRP A 498 77.18 42.85 -18.41
CA TRP A 498 76.06 43.20 -19.28
C TRP A 498 76.36 42.84 -20.74
N ILE A 499 77.57 43.17 -21.24
CA ILE A 499 77.98 42.81 -22.61
C ILE A 499 78.05 41.28 -22.76
N ALA A 500 78.56 40.57 -21.77
CA ALA A 500 78.65 39.11 -21.82
C ALA A 500 77.24 38.49 -21.86
N ASN A 501 76.34 38.96 -21.00
CA ASN A 501 74.96 38.51 -20.91
C ASN A 501 74.18 38.85 -22.19
N TYR A 502 74.31 40.07 -22.72
CA TYR A 502 73.64 40.51 -23.95
C TYR A 502 74.05 39.67 -25.17
N ASN A 503 75.33 39.29 -25.25
CA ASN A 503 75.81 38.43 -26.34
C ASN A 503 75.48 36.95 -26.14
N ALA A 504 75.28 36.50 -24.90
CA ALA A 504 74.83 35.15 -24.59
C ALA A 504 73.33 34.96 -24.91
N GLY A 505 72.55 36.04 -24.82
CA GLY A 505 71.10 36.06 -25.04
C GLY A 505 70.29 35.72 -23.80
N CYS A 506 68.97 35.82 -23.96
CA CYS A 506 67.97 35.11 -23.16
C CYS A 506 67.66 33.77 -23.87
#